data_AF-A0A946VHQ3-F1
#
_entry.id   AF-A0A946VHQ3-F1
#
_cell.length_a   1.000
_cell.length_b   1.000
_cell.length_c   1.000
_cell.angle_alpha   90.00
_cell.angle_beta   90.00
_cell.angle_gamma   90.00
#
_symmetry.space_group_name_H-M   'P 1'
#
loop_
_entity.id
_entity.type
_entity.pdbx_description
1 polymer ?
#
loop_
_entity_poly.entity_id
_entity_poly.type
_entity_poly.pdbx_seq_one_letter_code
_entity_poly.pdbx_strand_id
1 'polypeptide(L)'
;GYPQHEYYHPQRNMGTLRSYFKHQVSEDVFTNPGLQDITADVDFSAVAKIASYLRMGVLSFSSQRNFMLANNLLDWQPLAENEMERLAQIAQLKQLTLGSAISERFQVMVLSKGIEYGADRFTLRDMRARL
;
A
#
# COMPACT_ATOMS: atom_id res chain seq x y z
N GLY A 1 1.57 5.07 -2.72
CA GLY A 1 0.53 6.10 -2.53
C GLY A 1 0.85 6.90 -1.28
N TYR A 2 0.32 8.12 -1.18
CA TYR A 2 0.72 9.10 -0.17
C TYR A 2 -0.47 9.96 0.30
N PRO A 3 -0.41 10.58 1.49
CA PRO A 3 -1.29 11.69 1.84
C PRO A 3 -1.00 12.93 0.99
N GLN A 4 -1.94 13.88 0.94
CA GLN A 4 -1.91 15.05 0.07
C GLN A 4 -0.58 15.82 0.13
N HIS A 5 -0.09 16.12 1.32
CA HIS A 5 1.12 16.94 1.52
C HIS A 5 2.40 16.28 0.97
N GLU A 6 2.45 14.95 0.94
CA GLU A 6 3.53 14.18 0.31
C GLU A 6 3.28 13.94 -1.18
N TYR A 7 2.02 13.74 -1.56
CA TYR A 7 1.60 13.53 -2.94
C TYR A 7 1.91 14.75 -3.81
N TYR A 8 1.65 15.95 -3.30
CA TYR A 8 1.90 17.23 -3.97
C TYR A 8 3.15 17.95 -3.46
N HIS A 9 4.12 17.20 -2.92
CA HIS A 9 5.37 17.80 -2.43
C HIS A 9 6.10 18.56 -3.56
N PRO A 10 6.66 19.76 -3.33
CA PRO A 10 7.26 20.58 -4.39
C PRO A 10 8.37 19.90 -5.20
N GLN A 11 9.10 18.96 -4.59
CA GLN A 11 10.14 18.18 -5.29
C GLN A 11 9.56 17.13 -6.26
N ARG A 12 8.26 16.81 -6.18
CA ARG A 12 7.57 15.86 -7.06
C ARG A 12 6.93 16.59 -8.24
N ASN A 13 7.74 17.28 -9.02
CA ASN A 13 7.31 18.10 -10.14
C ASN A 13 6.87 17.30 -11.39
N MET A 14 7.27 16.04 -11.51
CA MET A 14 6.85 15.13 -12.59
C MET A 14 5.61 14.29 -12.23
N GLY A 15 5.04 14.47 -11.05
CA GLY A 15 3.91 13.66 -10.57
C GLY A 15 4.29 12.21 -10.28
N THR A 16 3.40 11.26 -10.59
CA THR A 16 3.56 9.84 -10.23
C THR A 16 3.22 8.86 -11.36
N LEU A 17 2.83 9.40 -12.52
CA LEU A 17 2.45 8.65 -13.72
C LEU A 17 3.63 7.83 -14.21
N ARG A 18 3.40 6.55 -14.47
CA ARG A 18 4.40 5.63 -15.01
C ARG A 18 3.74 4.51 -15.78
N SER A 19 4.47 3.89 -16.69
CA SER A 19 4.10 2.68 -17.39
C SER A 19 4.97 1.49 -16.98
N TYR A 20 4.42 0.29 -17.08
CA TYR A 20 5.16 -0.96 -16.90
C TYR A 20 5.01 -1.84 -18.13
N PHE A 21 6.14 -2.27 -18.69
CA PHE A 21 6.19 -3.21 -19.80
C PHE A 21 7.28 -4.24 -19.53
N LYS A 22 6.92 -5.53 -19.49
CA LYS A 22 7.86 -6.66 -19.25
C LYS A 22 8.79 -6.43 -18.03
N HIS A 23 8.23 -6.05 -16.88
CA HIS A 23 8.94 -5.73 -15.63
C HIS A 23 9.88 -4.52 -15.68
N GLN A 24 9.81 -3.70 -16.74
CA GLN A 24 10.53 -2.44 -16.83
C GLN A 24 9.57 -1.28 -16.60
N VAL A 25 10.04 -0.28 -15.84
CA VAL A 25 9.31 0.96 -15.59
C VAL A 25 9.75 2.01 -16.61
N SER A 26 8.80 2.78 -17.12
CA SER A 26 9.03 3.92 -18.01
C SER A 26 8.11 5.08 -17.62
N GLU A 27 8.50 6.31 -17.97
CA GLU A 27 7.63 7.49 -17.88
C GLU A 27 6.89 7.74 -19.20
N ASP A 28 7.32 7.09 -20.30
CA ASP A 28 6.63 7.17 -21.58
C ASP A 28 5.42 6.22 -21.60
N VAL A 29 4.23 6.83 -21.50
CA VAL A 29 2.95 6.12 -21.53
C VAL A 29 2.42 5.85 -22.94
N PHE A 30 3.09 6.36 -23.98
CA PHE A 30 2.66 6.22 -25.37
C PHE A 30 3.38 5.11 -26.14
N THR A 31 4.47 4.55 -25.59
CA THR A 31 5.35 3.60 -26.30
C THR A 31 4.64 2.32 -26.77
N ASN A 32 3.80 1.69 -25.92
CA ASN A 32 3.18 0.39 -26.24
C ASN A 32 1.66 0.37 -25.93
N PRO A 33 0.81 1.05 -26.73
CA PRO A 33 -0.62 1.13 -26.47
C PRO A 33 -1.27 -0.25 -26.38
N GLY A 34 -2.03 -0.49 -25.30
CA GLY A 34 -2.70 -1.76 -25.04
C GLY A 34 -1.80 -2.92 -24.59
N LEU A 35 -0.47 -2.74 -24.59
CA LEU A 35 0.49 -3.77 -24.19
C LEU A 35 1.26 -3.43 -22.90
N GLN A 36 1.21 -2.18 -22.46
CA GLN A 36 1.77 -1.75 -21.18
C GLN A 36 0.68 -1.36 -20.20
N ASP A 37 0.97 -1.59 -18.92
CA ASP A 37 0.15 -1.05 -17.83
C ASP A 37 0.50 0.43 -17.61
N ILE A 38 -0.48 1.25 -17.22
CA ILE A 38 -0.31 2.67 -16.91
C ILE A 38 -0.89 2.90 -15.52
N THR A 39 -0.08 3.44 -14.63
CA THR A 39 -0.46 3.64 -13.22
C THR A 39 0.02 4.98 -12.69
N ALA A 40 -0.56 5.37 -11.55
CA ALA A 40 -0.16 6.52 -10.75
C ALA A 40 -0.24 6.13 -9.27
N ASP A 41 0.47 6.85 -8.41
CA ASP A 41 0.26 6.65 -6.97
C ASP A 41 -1.14 7.11 -6.57
N VAL A 42 -1.65 6.56 -5.46
CA VAL A 42 -2.92 6.99 -4.86
C VAL A 42 -2.70 8.20 -3.93
N ASP A 43 -3.52 9.23 -4.06
CA ASP A 43 -3.73 10.28 -3.06
C ASP A 43 -4.74 9.80 -2.01
N PHE A 44 -4.25 9.38 -0.84
CA PHE A 44 -5.11 8.84 0.21
C PHE A 44 -5.94 9.90 0.92
N SER A 45 -5.50 11.17 0.96
CA SER A 45 -6.31 12.26 1.51
C SER A 45 -7.54 12.50 0.65
N ALA A 46 -7.39 12.44 -0.68
CA ALA A 46 -8.52 12.51 -1.60
C ALA A 46 -9.49 11.33 -1.40
N VAL A 47 -8.98 10.10 -1.27
CA VAL A 47 -9.82 8.92 -1.00
C VAL A 47 -10.58 9.08 0.33
N ALA A 48 -9.91 9.49 1.40
CA ALA A 48 -10.53 9.71 2.71
C ALA A 48 -11.63 10.78 2.66
N LYS A 49 -11.40 11.86 1.90
CA LYS A 49 -12.38 12.93 1.70
C LYS A 49 -13.64 12.40 0.99
N ILE A 50 -13.48 11.63 -0.08
CA ILE A 50 -14.60 11.00 -0.80
C ILE A 50 -15.34 9.99 0.08
N ALA A 51 -14.61 9.18 0.85
CA ALA A 51 -15.20 8.24 1.80
C ALA A 51 -16.11 8.96 2.82
N SER A 52 -15.65 10.09 3.37
CA SER A 52 -16.43 10.94 4.27
C SER A 52 -17.72 11.47 3.61
N TYR A 53 -17.64 11.98 2.37
CA TYR A 53 -18.83 12.41 1.63
C TYR A 53 -19.86 11.27 1.43
N LEU A 54 -19.39 10.03 1.28
CA LEU A 54 -20.23 8.84 1.15
C LEU A 54 -20.69 8.25 2.50
N ARG A 55 -20.45 8.96 3.61
CA ARG A 55 -20.73 8.57 4.99
C ARG A 55 -20.04 7.26 5.39
N MET A 56 -18.81 7.07 4.91
CA MET A 56 -17.93 5.99 5.33
C MET A 56 -16.94 6.51 6.37
N GLY A 57 -16.63 5.68 7.38
CA GLY A 57 -15.61 5.98 8.37
C GLY A 57 -14.24 5.47 7.92
N VAL A 58 -13.19 6.28 8.10
CA VAL A 58 -11.81 5.80 7.97
C VAL A 58 -11.42 5.13 9.29
N LEU A 59 -11.42 3.79 9.31
CA LEU A 59 -11.12 3.01 10.50
C LEU A 59 -9.62 3.02 10.84
N SER A 60 -8.76 2.95 9.83
CA SER A 60 -7.32 3.00 10.00
C SER A 60 -6.62 3.39 8.70
N PHE A 61 -5.44 4.01 8.82
CA PHE A 61 -4.54 4.25 7.70
C PHE A 61 -3.10 3.98 8.14
N SER A 62 -2.35 3.13 7.42
CA SER A 62 -0.96 2.83 7.78
C SER A 62 -0.15 2.28 6.61
N SER A 63 1.15 2.05 6.80
CA SER A 63 1.94 1.31 5.82
C SER A 63 1.50 -0.14 5.74
N GLN A 64 1.80 -0.81 4.62
CA GLN A 64 1.58 -2.25 4.44
C GLN A 64 2.23 -3.06 5.56
N ARG A 65 3.48 -2.73 5.92
CA ARG A 65 4.18 -3.37 7.04
C ARG A 65 3.36 -3.31 8.33
N ASN A 66 2.91 -2.13 8.73
CA ASN A 66 2.20 -1.95 10.01
C ASN A 66 0.84 -2.65 10.01
N PHE A 67 0.17 -2.65 8.86
CA PHE A 67 -1.07 -3.40 8.67
C PHE A 67 -0.82 -4.91 8.81
N MET A 68 0.17 -5.45 8.09
CA MET A 68 0.47 -6.88 8.12
C MET A 68 0.90 -7.38 9.50
N LEU A 69 1.75 -6.61 10.20
CA LEU A 69 2.17 -6.96 11.55
C LEU A 69 1.02 -6.93 12.56
N ALA A 70 0.07 -5.99 12.42
CA ALA A 70 -1.13 -5.94 13.25
C ALA A 70 -2.08 -7.12 13.01
N ASN A 71 -2.01 -7.72 11.82
CA ASN A 71 -2.82 -8.87 11.40
C ASN A 71 -2.02 -10.18 11.47
N ASN A 72 -1.11 -10.28 12.44
CA ASN A 72 -0.42 -11.52 12.83
C ASN A 72 0.40 -12.19 11.71
N LEU A 73 0.95 -11.41 10.76
CA LEU A 73 1.80 -11.97 9.71
C LEU A 73 3.04 -12.72 10.26
N LEU A 74 3.50 -12.39 11.48
CA LEU A 74 4.62 -13.11 12.11
C LEU A 74 4.25 -14.51 12.62
N ASP A 75 2.96 -14.77 12.86
CA ASP A 75 2.46 -16.09 13.25
C ASP A 75 2.25 -16.99 12.03
N TRP A 76 2.39 -16.44 10.81
CA TRP A 76 2.30 -17.18 9.58
C TRP A 76 3.43 -18.20 9.48
N GLN A 77 3.06 -19.45 9.18
CA GLN A 77 4.01 -20.54 8.97
C GLN A 77 4.06 -20.94 7.50
N PRO A 78 5.27 -21.20 6.97
CA PRO A 78 5.43 -21.65 5.60
C PRO A 78 4.80 -23.04 5.41
N LEU A 79 4.01 -23.19 4.34
CA LEU A 79 3.44 -24.48 3.89
C LEU A 79 4.43 -25.25 2.98
N ALA A 80 5.73 -25.02 3.17
CA ALA A 80 6.77 -25.55 2.31
C ALA A 80 6.97 -27.05 2.50
N GLU A 81 7.12 -27.78 1.40
CA GLU A 81 7.37 -29.23 1.42
C GLU A 81 8.87 -29.56 1.59
N ASN A 82 9.74 -28.59 1.30
CA ASN A 82 11.19 -28.72 1.40
C ASN A 82 11.86 -27.41 1.87
N GLU A 83 13.14 -27.51 2.23
CA GLU A 83 13.89 -26.38 2.77
C GLU A 83 14.09 -25.23 1.76
N MET A 84 14.20 -25.51 0.45
CA MET A 84 14.31 -24.45 -0.56
C MET A 84 13.03 -23.61 -0.62
N GLU A 85 11.87 -24.25 -0.66
CA GLU A 85 10.58 -23.55 -0.64
C GLU A 85 10.40 -22.75 0.65
N ARG A 86 10.82 -23.32 1.79
CA ARG A 86 10.75 -22.65 3.07
C ARG A 86 11.59 -21.37 3.07
N LEU A 87 12.81 -21.43 2.57
CA LEU A 87 13.68 -20.26 2.45
C LEU A 87 13.12 -19.20 1.50
N ALA A 88 12.54 -19.62 0.37
CA ALA A 88 11.90 -18.70 -0.57
C ALA A 88 10.70 -17.97 0.05
N GLN A 89 9.85 -18.68 0.79
CA GLN A 89 8.70 -18.10 1.49
C GLN A 89 9.14 -17.14 2.62
N ILE A 90 10.18 -17.49 3.38
CA ILE A 90 10.77 -16.58 4.37
C ILE A 90 11.31 -15.31 3.70
N ALA A 91 11.94 -15.42 2.53
CA ALA A 91 12.44 -14.26 1.79
C ALA A 91 11.29 -13.34 1.34
N GLN A 92 10.17 -13.91 0.85
CA GLN A 92 8.97 -13.15 0.51
C GLN A 92 8.38 -12.44 1.74
N LEU A 93 8.27 -13.13 2.87
CA LEU A 93 7.79 -12.55 4.13
C LEU A 93 8.64 -11.34 4.54
N LYS A 94 9.97 -11.46 4.43
CA LYS A 94 10.90 -10.36 4.69
C LYS A 94 10.70 -9.21 3.71
N GLN A 95 10.46 -9.47 2.43
CA GLN A 95 10.21 -8.40 1.45
C GLN A 95 8.94 -7.59 1.80
N LEU A 96 7.91 -8.25 2.33
CA LEU A 96 6.66 -7.62 2.74
C LEU A 96 6.77 -6.81 4.05
N THR A 97 7.73 -7.15 4.92
CA THR A 97 7.81 -6.61 6.29
C THR A 97 9.06 -5.77 6.59
N LEU A 98 10.20 -6.06 5.98
CA LEU A 98 11.49 -5.44 6.29
C LEU A 98 11.91 -4.50 5.17
N GLY A 99 11.96 -3.19 5.47
CA GLY A 99 12.81 -2.15 4.86
C GLY A 99 13.02 -2.13 3.34
N SER A 100 12.17 -2.80 2.58
CA SER A 100 12.26 -2.90 1.13
C SER A 100 11.45 -1.76 0.52
N ALA A 101 11.70 -1.48 -0.77
CA ALA A 101 10.90 -0.51 -1.50
C ALA A 101 9.39 -0.81 -1.47
N ILE A 102 8.97 -2.05 -1.21
CA ILE A 102 7.57 -2.46 -1.16
C ILE A 102 6.97 -2.22 0.23
N SER A 103 7.63 -2.64 1.30
CA SER A 103 7.04 -2.63 2.65
C SER A 103 6.70 -1.22 3.16
N GLU A 104 7.38 -0.19 2.64
CA GLU A 104 7.16 1.22 3.03
C GLU A 104 6.46 2.08 1.95
N ARG A 105 6.52 1.72 0.65
CA ARG A 105 5.79 2.47 -0.39
C ARG A 105 4.29 2.18 -0.40
N PHE A 106 3.90 0.97 -0.02
CA PHE A 106 2.50 0.57 -0.01
C PHE A 106 1.84 1.02 1.30
N GLN A 107 0.64 1.57 1.16
CA GLN A 107 -0.19 2.04 2.26
C GLN A 107 -1.52 1.28 2.22
N VAL A 108 -2.15 1.12 3.37
CA VAL A 108 -3.43 0.45 3.55
C VAL A 108 -4.38 1.41 4.25
N MET A 109 -5.56 1.60 3.67
CA MET A 109 -6.67 2.35 4.25
C MET A 109 -7.86 1.42 4.42
N VAL A 110 -8.41 1.37 5.63
CA VAL A 110 -9.61 0.57 5.94
C VAL A 110 -10.79 1.52 6.08
N LEU A 111 -11.83 1.29 5.29
CA LEU A 111 -13.06 2.06 5.32
C LEU A 111 -14.22 1.18 5.82
N SER A 112 -15.16 1.76 6.56
CA SER A 112 -16.37 1.08 6.99
C SER A 112 -17.63 1.88 6.66
N LYS A 113 -18.75 1.16 6.52
CA LYS A 113 -20.07 1.75 6.35
C LYS A 113 -21.10 0.89 7.09
N GLY A 114 -21.88 1.51 7.98
CA GLY A 114 -22.94 0.82 8.72
C GLY A 114 -22.43 -0.24 9.71
N ILE A 115 -21.15 -0.18 10.10
CA ILE A 115 -20.57 -1.08 11.12
C ILE A 115 -19.70 -0.25 12.05
N GLU A 116 -19.96 -0.39 13.35
CA GLU A 116 -19.07 0.11 14.40
C GLU A 116 -17.98 -0.93 14.66
N TYR A 117 -16.74 -0.56 14.38
CA TYR A 117 -15.56 -1.33 14.75
C TYR A 117 -14.77 -0.55 15.79
N GLY A 118 -14.12 -1.26 16.71
CA GLY A 118 -13.10 -0.66 17.57
C GLY A 118 -11.98 -0.09 16.71
N ALA A 119 -11.61 1.16 16.97
CA ALA A 119 -10.38 1.74 16.42
C ALA A 119 -9.18 0.84 16.77
N ASP A 120 -8.14 0.89 15.95
CA ASP A 120 -6.82 0.31 16.24
C ASP A 120 -6.66 -1.22 16.08
N ARG A 121 -7.71 -1.97 15.73
CA ARG A 121 -7.57 -3.43 15.49
C ARG A 121 -6.76 -3.80 14.24
N PHE A 122 -6.67 -2.91 13.27
CA PHE A 122 -6.11 -3.23 11.95
C PHE A 122 -4.66 -2.79 11.77
N THR A 123 -4.09 -2.02 12.69
CA THR A 123 -2.75 -1.44 12.49
C THR A 123 -1.99 -1.22 13.80
N LEU A 124 -0.67 -1.45 13.77
CA LEU A 124 0.23 -1.16 14.89
C LEU A 124 0.60 0.32 15.02
N ARG A 125 0.42 1.10 13.95
CA ARG A 125 0.71 2.53 13.93
C ARG A 125 -0.23 3.22 12.96
N ASP A 126 -1.30 3.75 13.53
CA ASP A 126 -2.27 4.52 12.79
C ASP A 126 -1.67 5.88 12.40
N MET A 127 -1.86 6.22 11.13
CA MET A 127 -1.37 7.42 10.47
C MET A 127 -2.52 8.29 9.97
N ARG A 128 -3.78 8.03 10.37
CA ARG A 128 -4.95 8.85 9.97
C ARG A 128 -4.75 10.35 10.22
N ALA A 129 -3.99 10.74 11.24
CA ALA A 129 -3.66 12.14 11.51
C ALA A 129 -2.82 12.83 10.42
N ARG A 130 -2.28 12.07 9.45
CA ARG A 130 -1.53 12.58 8.29
C ARG A 130 -2.39 12.79 7.05
N LEU A 131 -3.63 12.31 7.05
CA LEU A 131 -4.57 12.41 5.92
C LEU A 131 -5.11 13.83 5.77
#